data_AF-A0AAV1B051-F1
#
_entry.id   AF-A0AAV1B051-F1
#
_cell.length_a   1.000
_cell.length_b   1.000
_cell.length_c   1.000
_cell.angle_alpha   90.00
_cell.angle_beta   90.00
_cell.angle_gamma   90.00
#
_symmetry.space_group_name_H-M   'P 1'
#
loop_
_entity.id
_entity.type
_entity.pdbx_description
1 polymer ?
#
loop_
_entity_poly.entity_id
_entity_poly.type
_entity_poly.pdbx_seq_one_letter_code
_entity_poly.pdbx_strand_id
1 'polypeptide(L)'
;MDEVRHGGSSSCSSEAEQTQSRATFVETASSSSSSGCCPRELAFAPFVPQQQKEDKRVNAAGKSSKYRALVRKPLVARLTKEIVETYQICNPQFKYSEDLNPKRFLTSPSTGVLNDGYDNLNSDLILTVNLVLIHVEKSRRYTVKDLLGHGTFGQVAKCWDSDTNSFVAVKIIKNQPAYYQQALVEVTILTTLNKKYDPEDKHHIVRIFDYFVYQRHLCICFELLDTNLYELIKMNHFRGLSLGIVQLFSKQILCGLALLKDAGIIHCDLKPENILLCASANQTEIKIIDFGSACMENRTVYSYIQSRYYRSPEVLLGYHYGASLKNIFCSTGATVHHPGPCFPSFCSQGWGMNLLICQNEVFLQYSLMSQFY
;
A
#
# COMPACT_ATOMS: atom_id res chain seq x y z
N MET A 1 -6.81 -64.95 -18.48
CA MET A 1 -7.02 -65.58 -17.17
C MET A 1 -7.72 -64.57 -16.29
N ASP A 2 -9.05 -64.64 -16.40
CA ASP A 2 -10.13 -64.39 -15.43
C ASP A 2 -10.19 -62.98 -14.80
N GLU A 3 -11.08 -62.04 -15.16
CA GLU A 3 -12.56 -62.06 -15.26
C GLU A 3 -13.28 -62.70 -14.06
N VAL A 4 -14.03 -61.89 -13.29
CA VAL A 4 -15.50 -62.00 -13.12
C VAL A 4 -16.09 -60.64 -12.72
N ARG A 5 -17.11 -60.23 -13.48
CA ARG A 5 -18.05 -59.10 -13.31
C ARG A 5 -19.25 -59.47 -12.42
N HIS A 6 -19.95 -58.47 -11.90
CA HIS A 6 -21.42 -58.18 -12.03
C HIS A 6 -21.74 -57.06 -11.01
N GLY A 7 -22.44 -55.95 -11.28
CA GLY A 7 -23.47 -55.63 -12.27
C GLY A 7 -24.75 -55.25 -11.52
N GLY A 8 -25.27 -54.01 -11.65
CA GLY A 8 -26.58 -53.65 -11.09
C GLY A 8 -26.84 -52.15 -10.89
N SER A 9 -27.55 -51.56 -11.85
CA SER A 9 -28.05 -50.19 -11.97
C SER A 9 -29.30 -49.87 -11.15
N SER A 10 -29.51 -48.60 -10.76
CA SER A 10 -30.81 -47.91 -10.86
C SER A 10 -30.74 -46.40 -10.60
N SER A 11 -31.60 -45.69 -11.31
CA SER A 11 -31.76 -44.26 -11.60
C SER A 11 -32.63 -43.44 -10.61
N CYS A 12 -32.76 -42.13 -10.92
CA CYS A 12 -33.64 -41.07 -10.35
C CYS A 12 -33.09 -40.35 -9.11
N SER A 13 -33.17 -39.03 -8.94
CA SER A 13 -34.15 -38.06 -9.48
C SER A 13 -33.64 -36.61 -9.46
N SER A 14 -34.37 -35.78 -10.18
CA SER A 14 -34.26 -34.38 -10.57
C SER A 14 -34.67 -33.33 -9.51
N GLU A 15 -34.47 -32.05 -9.88
CA GLU A 15 -35.13 -30.81 -9.37
C GLU A 15 -34.69 -30.32 -7.96
N ALA A 16 -34.67 -29.02 -7.60
CA ALA A 16 -35.35 -27.84 -8.13
C ALA A 16 -34.61 -26.52 -7.79
N GLU A 17 -34.73 -25.52 -8.67
CA GLU A 17 -34.73 -24.08 -8.31
C GLU A 17 -35.90 -23.77 -7.37
N GLN A 18 -35.76 -22.79 -6.46
CA GLN A 18 -36.78 -21.75 -6.20
C GLN A 18 -36.38 -20.77 -5.07
N THR A 19 -36.38 -19.48 -5.44
CA THR A 19 -37.11 -18.38 -4.79
C THR A 19 -36.84 -18.08 -3.31
N GLN A 20 -36.06 -17.01 -3.07
CA GLN A 20 -36.06 -16.30 -1.80
C GLN A 20 -37.40 -15.56 -1.61
N SER A 21 -38.22 -16.08 -0.70
CA SER A 21 -39.41 -15.43 -0.19
C SER A 21 -39.09 -14.54 1.01
N ARG A 22 -39.71 -13.36 0.97
CA ARG A 22 -39.67 -12.27 1.94
C ARG A 22 -40.36 -12.69 3.24
N ALA A 23 -39.60 -12.87 4.31
CA ALA A 23 -40.14 -13.12 5.65
C ALA A 23 -40.37 -11.80 6.39
N THR A 24 -41.65 -11.44 6.53
CA THR A 24 -42.17 -10.40 7.41
C THR A 24 -42.05 -10.87 8.86
N PHE A 25 -41.25 -10.19 9.68
CA PHE A 25 -41.24 -10.39 11.13
C PHE A 25 -42.23 -9.44 11.80
N VAL A 26 -43.17 -10.03 12.54
CA VAL A 26 -44.13 -9.37 13.43
C VAL A 26 -43.45 -9.21 14.79
N GLU A 27 -43.18 -7.98 15.21
CA GLU A 27 -42.71 -7.69 16.57
C GLU A 27 -43.89 -7.70 17.55
N THR A 28 -43.78 -8.55 18.56
CA THR A 28 -44.63 -8.52 19.76
C THR A 28 -43.97 -7.62 20.80
N ALA A 29 -44.71 -6.61 21.26
CA ALA A 29 -44.27 -5.65 22.26
C ALA A 29 -44.08 -6.31 23.63
N SER A 30 -42.91 -6.11 24.24
CA SER A 30 -42.75 -6.24 25.69
C SER A 30 -41.99 -5.01 26.20
N SER A 31 -42.64 -4.31 27.12
CA SER A 31 -42.21 -3.07 27.76
C SER A 31 -41.13 -3.36 28.80
N SER A 32 -39.94 -2.78 28.63
CA SER A 32 -39.03 -2.52 29.75
C SER A 32 -38.32 -1.18 29.54
N SER A 33 -38.32 -0.39 30.61
CA SER A 33 -37.97 1.02 30.67
C SER A 33 -36.46 1.24 30.65
N SER A 34 -35.94 1.93 29.64
CA SER A 34 -34.67 2.65 29.72
C SER A 34 -34.78 3.93 28.89
N SER A 35 -34.63 5.08 29.54
CA SER A 35 -34.72 6.41 28.96
C SER A 35 -33.62 6.66 27.92
N GLY A 36 -33.91 6.38 26.65
CA GLY A 36 -33.07 6.70 25.51
C GLY A 36 -33.31 8.14 25.02
N CYS A 37 -32.24 8.91 24.90
CA CYS A 37 -32.26 10.22 24.27
C CYS A 37 -32.30 10.03 22.74
N CYS A 38 -33.47 10.15 22.11
CA CYS A 38 -33.59 10.23 20.65
C CYS A 38 -33.15 11.62 20.17
N PRO A 39 -32.12 11.76 19.31
CA PRO A 39 -31.87 13.02 18.63
C PRO A 39 -32.98 13.22 17.59
N ARG A 40 -33.76 14.30 17.70
CA ARG A 40 -34.60 14.76 16.59
C ARG A 40 -33.69 15.12 15.41
N GLU A 41 -34.07 14.73 14.21
CA GLU A 41 -33.42 15.17 12.97
C GLU A 41 -33.34 16.71 12.94
N LEU A 42 -32.15 17.25 13.12
CA LEU A 42 -31.85 18.65 12.86
C LEU A 42 -31.34 18.73 11.43
N ALA A 43 -32.24 19.05 10.51
CA ALA A 43 -31.88 19.40 9.14
C ALA A 43 -31.07 20.71 9.16
N PHE A 44 -29.79 20.65 8.77
CA PHE A 44 -28.95 21.83 8.61
C PHE A 44 -29.30 22.52 7.28
N ALA A 45 -29.91 23.70 7.35
CA ALA A 45 -30.09 24.56 6.18
C ALA A 45 -28.82 25.41 5.93
N PRO A 46 -28.49 25.75 4.66
CA PRO A 46 -27.38 26.61 4.33
C PRO A 46 -27.55 28.02 4.93
N PHE A 47 -26.47 28.58 5.47
CA PHE A 47 -26.44 29.93 6.02
C PHE A 47 -26.49 30.98 4.90
N VAL A 48 -27.51 31.86 4.93
CA VAL A 48 -27.64 33.00 4.01
C VAL A 48 -27.31 34.30 4.77
N PRO A 49 -26.33 35.11 4.34
CA PRO A 49 -25.99 36.36 5.03
C PRO A 49 -27.07 37.42 4.78
N GLN A 50 -27.62 38.02 5.85
CA GLN A 50 -28.47 39.21 5.74
C GLN A 50 -27.60 40.48 5.66
N GLN A 51 -27.83 41.29 4.63
CA GLN A 51 -27.21 42.62 4.46
C GLN A 51 -27.68 43.57 5.56
N GLN A 52 -26.73 44.18 6.28
CA GLN A 52 -26.98 45.20 7.29
C GLN A 52 -27.46 46.51 6.63
N LYS A 53 -28.61 47.04 7.08
CA LYS A 53 -29.04 48.40 6.79
C LYS A 53 -28.22 49.37 7.64
N GLU A 54 -27.54 50.31 6.97
CA GLU A 54 -26.94 51.48 7.61
C GLU A 54 -28.04 52.48 8.02
N ASP A 55 -28.14 52.78 9.31
CA ASP A 55 -28.85 53.95 9.80
C ASP A 55 -27.86 54.96 10.39
N LYS A 56 -27.85 56.15 9.78
CA LYS A 56 -27.13 57.35 10.24
C LYS A 56 -27.79 57.92 11.49
N ARG A 57 -27.01 58.23 12.54
CA ARG A 57 -27.29 59.37 13.46
C ARG A 57 -26.05 59.84 14.24
N VAL A 58 -25.66 61.06 13.86
CA VAL A 58 -25.03 62.21 14.55
C VAL A 58 -24.32 62.06 15.91
N ASN A 59 -23.15 62.68 15.96
CA ASN A 59 -22.19 62.90 17.06
C ASN A 59 -22.73 63.50 18.36
N ALA A 60 -22.18 63.04 19.49
CA ALA A 60 -21.86 63.87 20.65
C ALA A 60 -20.64 63.30 21.40
N ALA A 61 -19.69 64.16 21.76
CA ALA A 61 -18.39 63.84 22.34
C ALA A 61 -18.48 63.46 23.83
N GLY A 62 -17.64 62.52 24.28
CA GLY A 62 -17.38 62.32 25.71
C GLY A 62 -16.74 60.99 26.13
N LYS A 63 -15.44 61.07 26.44
CA LYS A 63 -14.65 60.23 27.36
C LYS A 63 -14.27 58.79 26.96
N SER A 64 -12.93 58.62 26.91
CA SER A 64 -12.15 57.40 26.83
C SER A 64 -12.57 56.33 27.84
N SER A 65 -12.86 55.15 27.33
CA SER A 65 -12.91 53.90 28.10
C SER A 65 -12.43 52.78 27.18
N LYS A 66 -11.26 52.20 27.51
CA LYS A 66 -10.67 51.05 26.84
C LYS A 66 -11.53 49.81 27.07
N TYR A 67 -12.58 49.63 26.29
CA TYR A 67 -13.22 48.32 26.17
C TYR A 67 -12.45 47.51 25.13
N ARG A 68 -11.59 46.59 25.59
CA ARG A 68 -11.16 45.46 24.75
C ARG A 68 -12.43 44.72 24.35
N ALA A 69 -12.86 44.87 23.10
CA ALA A 69 -13.93 44.07 22.55
C ALA A 69 -13.54 42.59 22.72
N LEU A 70 -14.27 41.85 23.55
CA LEU A 70 -14.23 40.39 23.54
C LEU A 70 -14.74 39.97 22.16
N VAL A 71 -13.82 39.73 21.23
CA VAL A 71 -14.14 39.11 19.96
C VAL A 71 -14.61 37.69 20.29
N ARG A 72 -15.93 37.49 20.33
CA ARG A 72 -16.52 36.15 20.46
C ARG A 72 -16.04 35.34 19.27
N LYS A 73 -15.27 34.27 19.52
CA LYS A 73 -14.86 33.34 18.48
C LYS A 73 -16.12 32.83 17.76
N PRO A 74 -16.08 32.70 16.43
CA PRO A 74 -17.25 32.30 15.66
C PRO A 74 -17.77 30.95 16.16
N LEU A 75 -19.10 30.78 16.18
CA LEU A 75 -19.77 29.58 16.69
C LEU A 75 -19.17 28.28 16.08
N VAL A 76 -18.84 28.34 14.79
CA VAL A 76 -18.18 27.24 14.07
C VAL A 76 -16.85 26.85 14.72
N ALA A 77 -15.99 27.82 15.08
CA ALA A 77 -14.72 27.52 15.73
C ALA A 77 -14.92 26.88 17.12
N ARG A 78 -15.93 27.33 17.87
CA ARG A 78 -16.25 26.75 19.18
C ARG A 78 -16.75 25.32 19.07
N LEU A 79 -17.61 25.04 18.08
CA LEU A 79 -18.18 23.71 17.87
C LEU A 79 -17.23 22.74 17.14
N THR A 80 -16.13 23.22 16.53
CA THR A 80 -15.19 22.37 15.78
C THR A 80 -13.84 22.21 16.46
N LYS A 81 -13.26 23.27 17.05
CA LYS A 81 -11.95 23.24 17.71
C LYS A 81 -12.05 23.21 19.24
N GLU A 82 -13.12 23.76 19.81
CA GLU A 82 -13.31 23.88 21.27
C GLU A 82 -14.51 23.05 21.73
N ILE A 83 -14.79 21.94 21.04
CA ILE A 83 -15.96 21.11 21.33
C ILE A 83 -15.89 20.56 22.76
N VAL A 84 -14.71 20.12 23.21
CA VAL A 84 -14.49 19.64 24.58
C VAL A 84 -14.80 20.73 25.61
N GLU A 85 -14.25 21.93 25.44
CA GLU A 85 -14.52 23.07 26.32
C GLU A 85 -16.01 23.44 26.31
N THR A 86 -16.65 23.38 25.14
CA THR A 86 -18.08 23.64 24.99
C THR A 86 -18.91 22.62 25.79
N TYR A 87 -18.58 21.33 25.70
CA TYR A 87 -19.25 20.28 26.50
C TYR A 87 -18.98 20.42 28.00
N GLN A 88 -17.78 20.84 28.41
CA GLN A 88 -17.45 21.10 29.81
C GLN A 88 -18.23 22.29 30.38
N ILE A 89 -18.46 23.33 29.59
CA ILE A 89 -19.31 24.47 29.99
C ILE A 89 -20.76 24.01 30.20
N CYS A 90 -21.28 23.16 29.32
CA CYS A 90 -22.65 22.64 29.42
C CYS A 90 -22.80 21.56 30.51
N ASN A 91 -21.75 20.79 30.77
CA ASN A 91 -21.69 19.75 31.79
C ASN A 91 -20.31 19.76 32.48
N PRO A 92 -20.18 20.45 33.64
CA PRO A 92 -18.90 20.52 34.37
C PRO A 92 -18.34 19.17 34.81
N GLN A 93 -19.15 18.10 34.84
CA GLN A 93 -18.70 16.74 35.15
C GLN A 93 -18.15 15.99 33.92
N PHE A 94 -18.35 16.52 32.71
CA PHE A 94 -17.82 15.91 31.50
C PHE A 94 -16.28 15.94 31.50
N LYS A 95 -15.67 14.75 31.50
CA LYS A 95 -14.25 14.57 31.29
C LYS A 95 -14.02 13.89 29.96
N TYR A 96 -13.44 14.64 29.03
CA TYR A 96 -12.98 14.07 27.78
C TYR A 96 -11.81 13.12 28.06
N SER A 97 -11.86 11.94 27.46
CA SER A 97 -10.74 11.01 27.40
C SER A 97 -10.52 10.62 25.95
N GLU A 98 -9.30 10.83 25.46
CA GLU A 98 -8.92 10.43 24.10
C GLU A 98 -9.01 8.91 23.91
N ASP A 99 -8.88 8.13 24.98
CA ASP A 99 -8.95 6.67 24.94
C ASP A 99 -10.34 6.15 24.56
N LEU A 100 -11.38 6.97 24.79
CA LEU A 100 -12.77 6.67 24.42
C LEU A 100 -13.09 7.05 22.98
N ASN A 101 -12.19 7.74 22.27
CA ASN A 101 -12.41 8.06 20.87
C ASN A 101 -12.50 6.77 20.05
N PRO A 102 -13.49 6.64 19.15
CA PRO A 102 -13.55 5.52 18.23
C PRO A 102 -12.25 5.44 17.44
N LYS A 103 -11.53 4.32 17.58
CA LYS A 103 -10.31 4.08 16.82
C LYS A 103 -10.68 3.66 15.40
N ARG A 104 -10.20 4.41 14.41
CA ARG A 104 -10.26 3.97 13.01
C ARG A 104 -9.15 2.97 12.78
N PHE A 105 -9.50 1.69 12.75
CA PHE A 105 -8.60 0.60 12.41
C PHE A 105 -8.27 0.61 10.91
N LEU A 106 -7.01 0.30 10.60
CA LEU A 106 -6.49 0.18 9.24
C LEU A 106 -6.21 -1.27 8.88
N THR A 107 -5.84 -2.10 9.86
CA THR A 107 -5.53 -3.52 9.68
C THR A 107 -6.81 -4.37 9.68
N SER A 108 -6.88 -5.33 8.77
CA SER A 108 -7.96 -6.32 8.70
C SER A 108 -7.39 -7.75 8.72
N PRO A 109 -7.84 -8.64 9.62
CA PRO A 109 -8.75 -8.40 10.74
C PRO A 109 -8.15 -7.45 11.79
N SER A 110 -8.99 -6.67 12.47
CA SER A 110 -8.59 -5.72 13.53
C SER A 110 -8.70 -6.28 14.95
N THR A 111 -9.08 -7.55 15.09
CA THR A 111 -9.23 -8.21 16.40
C THR A 111 -7.87 -8.67 16.93
N GLY A 112 -7.50 -8.21 18.13
CA GLY A 112 -6.30 -8.64 18.85
C GLY A 112 -6.43 -10.07 19.35
N VAL A 113 -5.50 -10.94 18.92
CA VAL A 113 -5.48 -12.36 19.27
C VAL A 113 -4.09 -12.80 19.77
N LEU A 114 -3.03 -12.23 19.20
CA LEU A 114 -1.64 -12.60 19.48
C LEU A 114 -0.88 -11.41 20.08
N ASN A 115 0.33 -11.66 20.61
CA ASN A 115 1.25 -10.64 21.13
C ASN A 115 0.55 -9.66 22.09
N ASP A 116 -0.01 -10.18 23.18
CA ASP A 116 -0.72 -9.39 24.19
C ASP A 116 -1.90 -8.55 23.63
N GLY A 117 -2.47 -8.97 22.50
CA GLY A 117 -3.58 -8.30 21.81
C GLY A 117 -3.15 -7.22 20.81
N TYR A 118 -1.84 -6.99 20.62
CA TYR A 118 -1.34 -6.07 19.61
C TYR A 118 -1.46 -6.63 18.18
N ASP A 119 -1.44 -7.96 18.04
CA ASP A 119 -1.40 -8.62 16.74
C ASP A 119 -2.74 -9.30 16.46
N ASN A 120 -3.15 -9.29 15.19
CA ASN A 120 -4.28 -10.10 14.75
C ASN A 120 -3.89 -11.58 14.57
N LEU A 121 -4.85 -12.42 14.18
CA LEU A 121 -4.62 -13.85 13.95
C LEU A 121 -3.55 -14.16 12.89
N ASN A 122 -3.26 -13.21 11.98
CA ASN A 122 -2.27 -13.34 10.91
C ASN A 122 -0.87 -12.86 11.33
N SER A 123 -0.65 -12.59 12.63
CA SER A 123 0.59 -12.00 13.17
C SER A 123 0.92 -10.61 12.58
N ASP A 124 -0.11 -9.87 12.14
CA ASP A 124 0.03 -8.48 11.72
C ASP A 124 -0.25 -7.54 12.89
N LEU A 125 0.57 -6.52 13.07
CA LEU A 125 0.32 -5.45 14.03
C LEU A 125 -0.99 -4.75 13.69
N ILE A 126 -1.87 -4.57 14.67
CA ILE A 126 -3.14 -3.89 14.48
C ILE A 126 -2.91 -2.38 14.46
N LEU A 127 -2.99 -1.81 13.26
CA LEU A 127 -2.78 -0.39 13.03
C LEU A 127 -4.08 0.39 13.20
N THR A 128 -3.99 1.55 13.86
CA THR A 128 -5.05 2.56 13.91
C THR A 128 -4.53 3.89 13.39
N VAL A 129 -5.42 4.72 12.85
CA VAL A 129 -5.08 6.11 12.51
C VAL A 129 -4.56 6.82 13.76
N ASN A 130 -3.46 7.54 13.61
CA ASN A 130 -2.70 8.22 14.66
C ASN A 130 -1.96 7.33 15.67
N LEU A 131 -1.88 6.00 15.44
CA LEU A 131 -0.91 5.18 16.16
C LEU A 131 0.50 5.74 15.94
N VAL A 132 1.28 5.86 17.00
CA VAL A 132 2.66 6.36 16.93
C VAL A 132 3.62 5.18 17.04
N LEU A 133 4.35 4.91 15.96
CA LEU A 133 5.47 3.97 15.96
C LEU A 133 6.70 4.73 16.46
N ILE A 134 7.34 4.20 17.51
CA ILE A 134 8.46 4.87 18.19
C ILE A 134 9.74 4.09 17.94
N HIS A 135 10.74 4.77 17.36
CA HIS A 135 12.11 4.30 17.36
C HIS A 135 12.78 4.77 18.66
N VAL A 136 12.89 3.87 19.64
CA VAL A 136 13.38 4.18 20.99
C VAL A 136 14.81 4.74 20.97
N GLU A 137 15.73 4.11 20.24
CA GLU A 137 17.14 4.51 20.22
C GLU A 137 17.38 5.90 19.64
N LYS A 138 16.65 6.27 18.58
CA LYS A 138 16.75 7.59 17.94
C LYS A 138 15.76 8.61 18.49
N SER A 139 14.91 8.21 19.45
CA SER A 139 13.78 9.02 19.95
C SER A 139 12.88 9.59 18.84
N ARG A 140 12.76 8.89 17.71
CA ARG A 140 12.02 9.33 16.52
C ARG A 140 10.61 8.74 16.50
N ARG A 141 9.65 9.52 16.01
CA ARG A 141 8.21 9.18 16.06
C ARG A 141 7.56 9.25 14.68
N TYR A 142 6.91 8.15 14.30
CA TYR A 142 6.18 8.03 13.05
C TYR A 142 4.69 7.85 13.34
N THR A 143 3.88 8.84 12.97
CA THR A 143 2.43 8.79 13.19
C THR A 143 1.73 8.19 11.99
N VAL A 144 1.08 7.04 12.18
CA VAL A 144 0.32 6.33 11.13
C VAL A 144 -0.86 7.19 10.68
N LYS A 145 -1.02 7.36 9.36
CA LYS A 145 -2.11 8.15 8.75
C LYS A 145 -3.01 7.32 7.85
N ASP A 146 -2.45 6.40 7.09
CA ASP A 146 -3.22 5.52 6.21
C ASP A 146 -2.50 4.21 5.93
N LEU A 147 -3.22 3.21 5.40
CA LEU A 147 -2.64 1.98 4.88
C LEU A 147 -2.36 2.14 3.39
N LEU A 148 -1.11 1.91 2.97
CA LEU A 148 -0.69 1.95 1.57
C LEU A 148 -0.82 0.59 0.89
N GLY A 149 -0.58 -0.49 1.62
CA GLY A 149 -0.65 -1.84 1.09
C GLY A 149 -0.52 -2.91 2.17
N HIS A 150 -0.86 -4.14 1.80
CA HIS A 150 -0.70 -5.33 2.64
C HIS A 150 -0.34 -6.53 1.76
N GLY A 151 0.33 -7.54 2.34
CA GLY A 151 0.72 -8.73 1.61
C GLY A 151 1.36 -9.78 2.52
N THR A 152 2.02 -10.76 1.91
CA THR A 152 2.61 -11.92 2.60
C THR A 152 3.56 -11.52 3.73
N PHE A 153 4.33 -10.45 3.55
CA PHE A 153 5.36 -10.02 4.49
C PHE A 153 4.82 -9.16 5.66
N GLY A 154 3.62 -8.61 5.52
CA GLY A 154 3.02 -7.69 6.47
C GLY A 154 2.31 -6.53 5.78
N GLN A 155 2.47 -5.32 6.33
CA GLN A 155 1.71 -4.14 5.94
C GLN A 155 2.62 -2.95 5.67
N VAL A 156 2.20 -2.04 4.79
CA VAL A 156 2.89 -0.77 4.54
C VAL A 156 1.94 0.37 4.88
N ALA A 157 2.36 1.24 5.79
CA ALA A 157 1.58 2.37 6.25
C ALA A 157 2.20 3.70 5.81
N LYS A 158 1.35 4.65 5.41
CA LYS A 158 1.73 6.05 5.27
C LYS A 158 1.85 6.66 6.65
N CYS A 159 3.04 7.13 6.98
CA CYS A 159 3.30 7.76 8.27
C CYS A 159 3.76 9.20 8.09
N TRP A 160 3.40 10.04 9.06
CA TRP A 160 3.97 11.38 9.23
C TRP A 160 5.21 11.27 10.12
N ASP A 161 6.36 11.68 9.60
CA ASP A 161 7.58 11.79 10.38
C ASP A 161 7.64 13.18 11.02
N SER A 162 7.63 13.20 12.36
CA SER A 162 7.59 14.44 13.13
C SER A 162 8.91 15.22 13.07
N ASP A 163 10.02 14.54 12.80
CA ASP A 163 11.36 15.14 12.85
C ASP A 163 11.67 15.84 11.52
N THR A 164 11.28 15.25 10.39
CA THR A 164 11.49 15.81 9.05
C THR A 164 10.30 16.60 8.53
N ASN A 165 9.15 16.58 9.21
CA ASN A 165 7.89 17.17 8.75
C ASN A 165 7.51 16.71 7.32
N SER A 166 7.67 15.43 7.05
CA SER A 166 7.38 14.83 5.75
C SER A 166 6.65 13.50 5.89
N PHE A 167 5.94 13.11 4.83
CA PHE A 167 5.38 11.77 4.78
C PHE A 167 6.42 10.74 4.37
N VAL A 168 6.33 9.56 4.96
CA VAL A 168 7.17 8.39 4.70
C VAL A 168 6.30 7.14 4.56
N ALA A 169 6.84 6.10 3.93
CA ALA A 169 6.25 4.77 3.94
C ALA A 169 6.94 3.91 4.99
N VAL A 170 6.19 3.28 5.89
CA VAL A 170 6.74 2.36 6.91
C VAL A 170 6.19 0.97 6.63
N LYS A 171 7.08 0.03 6.29
CA LYS A 171 6.77 -1.41 6.15
C LYS A 171 6.88 -2.07 7.52
N ILE A 172 5.77 -2.57 8.04
CA ILE A 172 5.67 -3.29 9.31
C ILE A 172 5.62 -4.78 9.00
N ILE A 173 6.69 -5.48 9.35
CA ILE A 173 6.87 -6.91 9.09
C ILE A 173 6.07 -7.72 10.10
N LYS A 174 5.42 -8.79 9.66
CA LYS A 174 4.72 -9.74 10.55
C LYS A 174 5.62 -10.24 11.68
N ASN A 175 5.04 -10.45 12.84
CA ASN A 175 5.74 -10.97 14.02
C ASN A 175 5.93 -12.50 13.91
N GLN A 176 6.74 -12.91 12.94
CA GLN A 176 7.11 -14.30 12.70
C GLN A 176 8.61 -14.38 12.37
N PRO A 177 9.35 -15.35 12.94
CA PRO A 177 10.80 -15.44 12.77
C PRO A 177 11.29 -15.46 11.31
N ALA A 178 10.59 -16.20 10.43
CA ALA A 178 10.96 -16.31 9.03
C ALA A 178 10.89 -14.97 8.29
N TYR A 179 9.79 -14.22 8.47
CA TYR A 179 9.64 -12.90 7.85
C TYR A 179 10.61 -11.87 8.44
N TYR A 180 10.90 -11.97 9.74
CA TYR A 180 11.90 -11.11 10.39
C TYR A 180 13.30 -11.32 9.78
N GLN A 181 13.74 -12.56 9.62
CA GLN A 181 15.05 -12.88 9.01
C GLN A 181 15.12 -12.41 7.56
N GLN A 182 14.06 -12.62 6.78
CA GLN A 182 13.98 -12.17 5.41
C GLN A 182 14.04 -10.64 5.30
N ALA A 183 13.35 -9.92 6.19
CA ALA A 183 13.38 -8.47 6.23
C ALA A 183 14.75 -7.90 6.64
N LEU A 184 15.53 -8.60 7.47
CA LEU A 184 16.92 -8.20 7.75
C LEU A 184 17.82 -8.30 6.51
N VAL A 185 17.59 -9.29 5.64
CA VAL A 185 18.28 -9.38 4.34
C VAL A 185 17.91 -8.17 3.48
N GLU A 186 16.63 -7.82 3.41
CA GLU A 186 16.15 -6.62 2.70
C GLU A 186 16.83 -5.33 3.21
N VAL A 187 16.86 -5.12 4.53
CA VAL A 187 17.54 -3.97 5.16
C VAL A 187 19.03 -3.95 4.78
N THR A 188 19.69 -5.10 4.82
CA THR A 188 21.13 -5.23 4.52
C THR A 188 21.42 -4.90 3.05
N ILE A 189 20.63 -5.47 2.13
CA ILE A 189 20.75 -5.24 0.69
C ILE A 189 20.50 -3.77 0.37
N LEU A 190 19.38 -3.20 0.82
CA LEU A 190 19.03 -1.81 0.53
C LEU A 190 20.02 -0.83 1.15
N THR A 191 20.48 -1.07 2.38
CA THR A 191 21.53 -0.24 3.00
C THR A 191 22.82 -0.29 2.18
N THR A 192 23.20 -1.45 1.67
CA THR A 192 24.39 -1.61 0.83
C THR A 192 24.24 -0.87 -0.49
N LEU A 193 23.12 -1.06 -1.19
CA LEU A 193 22.83 -0.36 -2.44
C LEU A 193 22.84 1.15 -2.23
N ASN A 194 22.06 1.65 -1.27
CA ASN A 194 21.90 3.09 -1.02
C ASN A 194 23.15 3.81 -0.51
N LYS A 195 24.08 3.12 0.18
CA LYS A 195 25.28 3.75 0.75
C LYS A 195 26.54 3.53 -0.09
N LYS A 196 26.69 2.36 -0.71
CA LYS A 196 27.92 1.96 -1.39
C LYS A 196 27.83 2.08 -2.91
N TYR A 197 26.71 1.68 -3.50
CA TYR A 197 26.57 1.59 -4.96
C TYR A 197 25.84 2.80 -5.55
N ASP A 198 24.84 3.33 -4.85
CA ASP A 198 24.04 4.47 -5.29
C ASP A 198 23.86 5.52 -4.18
N PRO A 199 24.95 6.15 -3.70
CA PRO A 199 24.87 7.19 -2.67
C PRO A 199 24.13 8.45 -3.12
N GLU A 200 24.08 8.72 -4.43
CA GLU A 200 23.54 9.94 -5.02
C GLU A 200 22.09 9.78 -5.54
N ASP A 201 21.45 8.62 -5.33
CA ASP A 201 20.06 8.34 -5.73
C ASP A 201 19.82 8.51 -7.25
N LYS A 202 20.69 7.89 -8.06
CA LYS A 202 20.70 8.02 -9.53
C LYS A 202 20.27 6.76 -10.26
N HIS A 203 20.02 5.66 -9.55
CA HIS A 203 19.80 4.34 -10.15
C HIS A 203 18.43 3.75 -9.84
N HIS A 204 17.43 4.59 -9.55
CA HIS A 204 16.04 4.17 -9.46
C HIS A 204 15.78 3.06 -8.44
N ILE A 205 16.53 3.04 -7.33
CA ILE A 205 16.31 2.12 -6.21
C ILE A 205 15.69 2.90 -5.05
N VAL A 206 14.66 2.32 -4.42
CA VAL A 206 14.00 2.95 -3.26
C VAL A 206 15.00 3.30 -2.14
N ARG A 207 14.79 4.45 -1.51
CA ARG A 207 15.58 4.94 -0.39
C ARG A 207 15.06 4.41 0.93
N ILE A 208 15.93 3.71 1.67
CA ILE A 208 15.74 3.38 3.08
C ILE A 208 16.21 4.54 3.95
N PHE A 209 15.34 5.00 4.85
CA PHE A 209 15.63 6.10 5.78
C PHE A 209 15.93 5.60 7.19
N ASP A 210 15.23 4.56 7.64
CA ASP A 210 15.40 4.01 8.98
C ASP A 210 14.92 2.57 9.08
N TYR A 211 15.30 1.86 10.14
CA TYR A 211 14.68 0.60 10.55
C TYR A 211 14.77 0.46 12.06
N PHE A 212 13.74 -0.11 12.68
CA PHE A 212 13.63 -0.25 14.14
C PHE A 212 12.61 -1.33 14.51
N VAL A 213 12.63 -1.80 15.76
CA VAL A 213 11.63 -2.74 16.28
C VAL A 213 10.59 -2.00 17.11
N TYR A 214 9.32 -2.22 16.82
CA TYR A 214 8.19 -1.72 17.59
C TYR A 214 7.20 -2.85 17.87
N GLN A 215 6.88 -3.10 19.16
CA GLN A 215 5.98 -4.18 19.58
C GLN A 215 6.31 -5.55 18.96
N ARG A 216 7.61 -5.92 18.90
CA ARG A 216 8.14 -7.14 18.26
C ARG A 216 8.04 -7.20 16.73
N HIS A 217 7.53 -6.16 16.07
CA HIS A 217 7.58 -6.04 14.62
C HIS A 217 8.81 -5.26 14.17
N LEU A 218 9.52 -5.78 13.16
CA LEU A 218 10.50 -4.98 12.45
C LEU A 218 9.77 -3.96 11.56
N CYS A 219 10.08 -2.68 11.75
CA CYS A 219 9.58 -1.57 10.96
C CYS A 219 10.71 -1.04 10.09
N ILE A 220 10.47 -0.90 8.78
CA ILE A 220 11.44 -0.34 7.82
C ILE A 220 10.83 0.91 7.22
N CYS A 221 11.51 2.05 7.36
CA CYS A 221 11.08 3.34 6.88
C CYS A 221 11.74 3.65 5.53
N PHE A 222 10.90 3.98 4.55
CA PHE A 222 11.29 4.33 3.18
C PHE A 222 10.79 5.73 2.82
N GLU A 223 11.36 6.27 1.75
CA GLU A 223 10.71 7.38 1.04
C GLU A 223 9.28 7.03 0.64
N LEU A 224 8.38 8.02 0.66
CA LEU A 224 7.03 7.82 0.18
C LEU A 224 7.00 7.94 -1.34
N LEU A 225 6.65 6.85 -2.01
CA LEU A 225 6.39 6.79 -3.44
C LEU A 225 4.88 6.83 -3.73
N ASP A 226 4.54 6.92 -5.00
CA ASP A 226 3.17 6.95 -5.52
C ASP A 226 2.81 5.57 -6.12
N THR A 227 1.87 5.58 -7.05
CA THR A 227 1.20 4.43 -7.63
C THR A 227 2.18 3.51 -8.37
N ASN A 228 1.99 2.21 -8.24
CA ASN A 228 2.78 1.21 -8.96
C ASN A 228 2.37 1.11 -10.44
N LEU A 229 3.25 0.55 -11.28
CA LEU A 229 2.99 0.47 -12.72
C LEU A 229 1.80 -0.43 -13.08
N TYR A 230 1.46 -1.43 -12.25
CA TYR A 230 0.27 -2.25 -12.47
C TYR A 230 -1.01 -1.41 -12.35
N GLU A 231 -1.13 -0.65 -11.27
CA GLU A 231 -2.27 0.24 -11.05
C GLU A 231 -2.32 1.36 -12.10
N LEU A 232 -1.17 1.88 -12.55
CA LEU A 232 -1.12 2.82 -13.68
C LEU A 232 -1.73 2.23 -14.96
N ILE A 233 -1.35 1.01 -15.32
CA ILE A 233 -1.88 0.32 -16.52
C ILE A 233 -3.39 0.07 -16.38
N LYS A 234 -3.83 -0.32 -15.18
CA LYS A 234 -5.23 -0.56 -14.85
C LYS A 234 -6.06 0.73 -14.89
N MET A 235 -5.53 1.85 -14.40
CA MET A 235 -6.15 3.18 -14.55
C MET A 235 -6.29 3.59 -16.01
N ASN A 236 -5.35 3.15 -16.87
CA ASN A 236 -5.49 3.31 -18.32
C ASN A 236 -6.33 2.20 -19.00
N HIS A 237 -7.19 1.52 -18.24
CA HIS A 237 -8.09 0.47 -18.72
C HIS A 237 -7.39 -0.62 -19.55
N PHE A 238 -6.14 -0.95 -19.19
CA PHE A 238 -5.31 -1.94 -19.90
C PHE A 238 -5.09 -1.65 -21.39
N ARG A 239 -5.23 -0.39 -21.83
CA ARG A 239 -4.99 0.03 -23.22
C ARG A 239 -3.49 0.14 -23.58
N GLY A 240 -2.61 -0.15 -22.64
CA GLY A 240 -1.15 0.02 -22.78
C GLY A 240 -0.70 1.46 -22.55
N LEU A 241 0.61 1.71 -22.55
CA LEU A 241 1.18 3.05 -22.42
C LEU A 241 1.74 3.51 -23.78
N SER A 242 1.93 4.82 -23.97
CA SER A 242 2.54 5.31 -25.21
C SER A 242 4.00 4.85 -25.32
N LEU A 243 4.48 4.60 -26.54
CA LEU A 243 5.83 4.10 -26.79
C LEU A 243 6.92 4.96 -26.12
N GLY A 244 6.75 6.28 -26.08
CA GLY A 244 7.71 7.18 -25.40
C GLY A 244 7.80 6.92 -23.90
N ILE A 245 6.67 6.69 -23.22
CA ILE A 245 6.63 6.35 -21.78
C ILE A 245 7.21 4.95 -21.55
N VAL A 246 6.89 4.01 -22.44
CA VAL A 246 7.43 2.65 -22.42
C VAL A 246 8.96 2.67 -22.49
N GLN A 247 9.53 3.41 -23.43
CA GLN A 247 10.99 3.56 -23.58
C GLN A 247 11.63 4.24 -22.37
N LEU A 248 10.96 5.27 -21.83
CA LEU A 248 11.42 5.99 -20.65
C LEU A 248 11.51 5.07 -19.43
N PHE A 249 10.43 4.35 -19.10
CA PHE A 249 10.43 3.42 -17.98
C PHE A 249 11.41 2.27 -18.18
N SER A 250 11.53 1.75 -19.41
CA SER A 250 12.49 0.69 -19.72
C SER A 250 13.93 1.14 -19.45
N LYS A 251 14.29 2.37 -19.85
CA LYS A 251 15.62 2.94 -19.57
C LYS A 251 15.89 3.05 -18.07
N GLN A 252 14.92 3.51 -17.29
CA GLN A 252 15.05 3.66 -15.84
C GLN A 252 15.14 2.29 -15.13
N ILE A 253 14.33 1.32 -15.53
CA ILE A 253 14.41 -0.08 -15.04
C ILE A 253 15.80 -0.64 -15.33
N LEU A 254 16.28 -0.52 -16.58
CA LEU A 254 17.60 -1.03 -16.98
C LEU A 254 18.73 -0.37 -16.20
N CYS A 255 18.63 0.92 -15.89
CA CYS A 255 19.59 1.63 -15.05
C CYS A 255 19.67 1.02 -13.63
N GLY A 256 18.51 0.76 -13.00
CA GLY A 256 18.49 0.08 -11.70
C GLY A 256 19.01 -1.36 -11.76
N LEU A 257 18.67 -2.11 -12.80
CA LEU A 257 19.17 -3.47 -12.98
C LEU A 257 20.68 -3.54 -13.25
N ALA A 258 21.24 -2.55 -13.94
CA ALA A 258 22.69 -2.44 -14.12
C ALA A 258 23.40 -2.28 -12.77
N LEU A 259 22.87 -1.43 -11.89
CA LEU A 259 23.40 -1.30 -10.52
C LEU A 259 23.35 -2.61 -9.74
N LEU A 260 22.22 -3.34 -9.81
CA LEU A 260 22.08 -4.62 -9.11
C LEU A 260 23.09 -5.65 -9.60
N LYS A 261 23.32 -5.70 -10.91
CA LYS A 261 24.34 -6.56 -11.52
C LYS A 261 25.74 -6.21 -11.00
N ASP A 262 26.11 -4.93 -10.98
CA ASP A 262 27.41 -4.48 -10.47
C ASP A 262 27.59 -4.79 -8.97
N ALA A 263 26.49 -4.84 -8.22
CA ALA A 263 26.47 -5.23 -6.82
C ALA A 263 26.39 -6.75 -6.59
N GLY A 264 26.24 -7.56 -7.65
CA GLY A 264 26.06 -9.02 -7.54
C GLY A 264 24.77 -9.41 -6.83
N ILE A 265 23.71 -8.61 -6.99
CA ILE A 265 22.40 -8.78 -6.36
C ILE A 265 21.36 -9.18 -7.42
N ILE A 266 20.53 -10.16 -7.07
CA ILE A 266 19.39 -10.61 -7.86
C ILE A 266 18.12 -10.20 -7.13
N HIS A 267 17.22 -9.44 -7.77
CA HIS A 267 15.97 -8.97 -7.17
C HIS A 267 14.98 -10.11 -6.85
N CYS A 268 14.95 -11.13 -7.71
CA CYS A 268 14.11 -12.33 -7.61
C CYS A 268 12.58 -12.13 -7.63
N ASP A 269 12.03 -10.91 -7.58
CA ASP A 269 10.59 -10.66 -7.75
C ASP A 269 10.26 -9.34 -8.49
N LEU A 270 10.89 -9.11 -9.65
CA LEU A 270 10.61 -7.91 -10.45
C LEU A 270 9.30 -8.05 -11.23
N LYS A 271 8.38 -7.11 -11.04
CA LYS A 271 7.03 -7.07 -11.63
C LYS A 271 6.47 -5.64 -11.57
N PRO A 272 5.41 -5.29 -12.31
CA PRO A 272 4.89 -3.92 -12.33
C PRO A 272 4.42 -3.42 -10.95
N GLU A 273 3.99 -4.31 -10.06
CA GLU A 273 3.61 -3.99 -8.69
C GLU A 273 4.80 -3.54 -7.83
N ASN A 274 6.02 -3.97 -8.19
CA ASN A 274 7.26 -3.66 -7.48
C ASN A 274 8.06 -2.52 -8.16
N ILE A 275 7.39 -1.73 -9.01
CA ILE A 275 7.95 -0.53 -9.65
C ILE A 275 6.95 0.61 -9.42
N LEU A 276 7.35 1.59 -8.62
CA LEU A 276 6.50 2.71 -8.21
C LEU A 276 6.93 4.01 -8.84
N LEU A 277 5.97 4.88 -9.13
CA LEU A 277 6.22 6.26 -9.55
C LEU A 277 6.69 7.09 -8.36
N CYS A 278 7.58 8.05 -8.60
CA CYS A 278 7.95 9.05 -7.61
C CYS A 278 6.83 10.09 -7.46
N ALA A 279 6.58 10.53 -6.23
CA ALA A 279 5.54 11.52 -5.90
C ALA A 279 5.89 12.97 -6.31
N SER A 280 6.79 13.15 -7.28
CA SER A 280 7.30 14.45 -7.72
C SER A 280 6.38 15.10 -8.77
N ALA A 281 6.54 16.40 -8.99
CA ALA A 281 5.76 17.14 -9.99
C ALA A 281 5.90 16.56 -11.42
N ASN A 282 7.01 15.87 -11.70
CA ASN A 282 7.25 15.16 -12.95
C ASN A 282 7.00 13.66 -12.74
N GLN A 283 5.74 13.24 -12.86
CA GLN A 283 5.20 11.88 -12.64
C GLN A 283 5.73 10.79 -13.62
N THR A 284 7.02 10.82 -13.95
CA THR A 284 7.65 9.95 -14.95
C THR A 284 8.93 9.29 -14.44
N GLU A 285 9.36 9.62 -13.23
CA GLU A 285 10.45 8.92 -12.55
C GLU A 285 9.90 7.74 -11.77
N ILE A 286 10.57 6.59 -11.88
CA ILE A 286 10.22 5.36 -11.19
C ILE A 286 11.32 4.92 -10.24
N LYS A 287 10.95 4.09 -9.25
CA LYS A 287 11.87 3.34 -8.41
C LYS A 287 11.45 1.89 -8.25
N ILE A 288 12.44 1.01 -8.23
CA ILE A 288 12.31 -0.41 -7.91
C ILE A 288 12.22 -0.57 -6.40
N ILE A 289 11.24 -1.35 -5.94
CA ILE A 289 10.97 -1.61 -4.53
C ILE A 289 10.97 -3.12 -4.22
N ASP A 290 10.85 -3.46 -2.93
CA ASP A 290 10.63 -4.81 -2.41
C ASP A 290 11.77 -5.81 -2.66
N PHE A 291 12.87 -5.57 -1.92
CA PHE A 291 14.05 -6.44 -1.93
C PHE A 291 13.94 -7.60 -0.93
N GLY A 292 12.73 -7.87 -0.41
CA GLY A 292 12.47 -8.98 0.51
C GLY A 292 12.84 -10.34 -0.08
N SER A 293 12.68 -10.52 -1.40
CA SER A 293 13.06 -11.78 -2.08
C SER A 293 14.47 -11.77 -2.65
N ALA A 294 15.19 -10.65 -2.54
CA ALA A 294 16.47 -10.48 -3.20
C ALA A 294 17.57 -11.33 -2.54
N CYS A 295 18.55 -11.76 -3.33
CA CYS A 295 19.69 -12.52 -2.85
C CYS A 295 20.99 -12.12 -3.55
N MET A 296 22.13 -12.47 -2.95
CA MET A 296 23.43 -12.34 -3.60
C MET A 296 23.59 -13.48 -4.60
N GLU A 297 24.17 -13.20 -5.77
CA GLU A 297 24.37 -14.18 -6.85
C GLU A 297 25.16 -15.42 -6.41
N ASN A 298 26.11 -15.25 -5.48
CA ASN A 298 26.89 -16.36 -4.92
C ASN A 298 26.22 -17.09 -3.75
N ARG A 299 25.00 -16.70 -3.35
CA ARG A 299 24.24 -17.27 -2.23
C ARG A 299 22.78 -17.47 -2.64
N THR A 300 22.57 -18.14 -3.76
CA THR A 300 21.23 -18.52 -4.21
C THR A 300 20.68 -19.64 -3.32
N VAL A 301 19.72 -19.30 -2.45
CA VAL A 301 19.15 -20.24 -1.46
C VAL A 301 17.91 -20.97 -1.99
N TYR A 302 17.11 -20.31 -2.82
CA TYR A 302 15.79 -20.80 -3.22
C TYR A 302 15.76 -21.17 -4.70
N SER A 303 15.28 -22.36 -5.01
CA SER A 303 15.04 -22.80 -6.40
C SER A 303 13.69 -22.33 -6.94
N TYR A 304 12.71 -22.08 -6.06
CA TYR A 304 11.39 -21.57 -6.43
C TYR A 304 11.29 -20.07 -6.11
N ILE A 305 11.64 -19.24 -7.09
CA ILE A 305 11.66 -17.78 -6.99
C ILE A 305 10.83 -17.14 -8.12
N GLN A 306 10.66 -15.82 -8.08
CA GLN A 306 9.89 -15.01 -9.03
C GLN A 306 8.38 -15.28 -9.01
N SER A 307 7.60 -14.21 -9.18
CA SER A 307 6.17 -14.31 -9.48
C SER A 307 5.95 -15.10 -10.78
N ARG A 308 4.94 -15.98 -10.80
CA ARG A 308 4.73 -17.00 -11.86
C ARG A 308 4.77 -16.44 -13.29
N TYR A 309 4.15 -15.28 -13.53
CA TYR A 309 4.08 -14.66 -14.85
C TYR A 309 5.41 -14.03 -15.31
N TYR A 310 6.34 -13.79 -14.39
CA TYR A 310 7.61 -13.12 -14.60
C TYR A 310 8.81 -14.04 -14.33
N ARG A 311 8.55 -15.34 -14.22
CA ARG A 311 9.56 -16.34 -13.89
C ARG A 311 10.36 -16.76 -15.12
N SER A 312 11.67 -16.81 -15.00
CA SER A 312 12.56 -17.13 -16.11
C SER A 312 12.64 -18.64 -16.39
N PRO A 313 13.00 -19.04 -17.62
CA PRO A 313 13.07 -20.45 -18.00
C PRO A 313 14.08 -21.25 -17.18
N GLU A 314 15.24 -20.68 -16.83
CA GLU A 314 16.24 -21.35 -16.00
C GLU A 314 15.71 -21.67 -14.60
N VAL A 315 14.89 -20.79 -14.01
CA VAL A 315 14.22 -21.07 -12.73
C VAL A 315 13.15 -22.15 -12.90
N LEU A 316 12.36 -22.11 -13.99
CA LEU A 316 11.36 -23.16 -14.28
C LEU A 316 12.00 -24.54 -14.48
N LEU A 317 13.18 -24.57 -15.09
CA LEU A 317 13.92 -25.80 -15.41
C LEU A 317 14.87 -26.23 -14.28
N GLY A 318 15.01 -25.44 -13.21
CA GLY A 318 15.89 -25.75 -12.08
C GLY A 318 17.39 -25.58 -12.36
N TYR A 319 17.75 -24.79 -13.38
CA TYR A 319 19.13 -24.41 -13.66
C TYR A 319 19.62 -23.27 -12.75
N HIS A 320 20.94 -23.08 -12.70
CA HIS A 320 21.54 -21.98 -11.95
C HIS A 320 21.10 -20.63 -12.54
N TYR A 321 20.59 -19.76 -11.67
CA TYR A 321 20.16 -18.41 -12.02
C TYR A 321 21.14 -17.37 -11.45
N GLY A 322 21.27 -16.24 -12.13
CA GLY A 322 22.24 -15.18 -11.80
C GLY A 322 21.69 -13.77 -12.02
N ALA A 323 22.49 -12.74 -11.73
CA ALA A 323 22.13 -11.33 -11.88
C ALA A 323 22.15 -10.84 -13.35
N SER A 324 22.40 -11.75 -14.30
CA SER A 324 22.47 -11.42 -15.71
C SER A 324 21.11 -10.88 -16.24
N LEU A 325 21.16 -9.82 -17.06
CA LEU A 325 19.96 -9.22 -17.66
C LEU A 325 19.13 -10.25 -18.47
N LYS A 326 19.76 -11.29 -19.03
CA LYS A 326 19.08 -12.39 -19.72
C LYS A 326 18.10 -13.10 -18.80
N ASN A 327 18.44 -13.27 -17.53
CA ASN A 327 17.60 -13.96 -16.53
C ASN A 327 16.41 -13.12 -16.06
N ILE A 328 16.47 -11.79 -16.25
CA ILE A 328 15.40 -10.85 -15.87
C ILE A 328 14.42 -10.64 -17.04
N PHE A 329 14.89 -10.80 -18.27
CA PHE A 329 14.13 -10.55 -19.50
C PHE A 329 13.58 -11.83 -20.18
N CYS A 330 14.16 -13.02 -19.94
CA CYS A 330 13.72 -14.25 -20.62
C CYS A 330 12.37 -14.79 -20.11
N SER A 331 11.79 -14.21 -19.05
CA SER A 331 10.42 -14.52 -18.62
C SER A 331 9.32 -13.98 -19.55
N THR A 332 9.67 -13.20 -20.58
CA THR A 332 8.71 -12.63 -21.54
C THR A 332 8.91 -13.08 -23.00
N GLY A 333 9.96 -13.87 -23.29
CA GLY A 333 10.39 -14.16 -24.67
C GLY A 333 10.09 -15.56 -25.22
N ALA A 334 9.60 -16.51 -24.42
CA ALA A 334 9.30 -17.87 -24.90
C ALA A 334 7.91 -17.97 -25.57
N THR A 335 7.61 -17.07 -26.50
CA THR A 335 6.61 -17.33 -27.56
C THR A 335 7.39 -17.44 -28.86
N VAL A 336 8.22 -18.49 -28.94
CA VAL A 336 8.99 -18.83 -30.13
C VAL A 336 8.00 -19.04 -31.28
N HIS A 337 8.28 -18.36 -32.39
CA HIS A 337 7.76 -18.61 -33.73
C HIS A 337 7.40 -20.08 -33.95
N HIS A 338 6.12 -20.44 -33.76
CA HIS A 338 5.53 -21.65 -34.29
C HIS A 338 4.08 -21.34 -34.71
N PRO A 339 3.70 -21.58 -35.97
CA PRO A 339 2.32 -21.43 -36.41
C PRO A 339 1.55 -22.67 -35.95
N GLY A 340 1.09 -22.67 -34.70
CA GLY A 340 0.28 -23.76 -34.14
C GLY A 340 -0.17 -23.48 -32.71
N PRO A 341 -1.38 -23.90 -32.31
CA PRO A 341 -1.98 -23.48 -31.05
C PRO A 341 -1.40 -24.30 -29.89
N CYS A 342 -0.63 -23.67 -29.00
CA CYS A 342 -0.25 -24.27 -27.72
C CYS A 342 -0.50 -23.24 -26.59
N PHE A 343 -1.29 -23.68 -25.60
CA PHE A 343 -1.87 -22.99 -24.44
C PHE A 343 -3.14 -22.13 -24.66
N PRO A 344 -4.31 -22.77 -24.87
CA PRO A 344 -5.60 -22.12 -24.75
C PRO A 344 -5.98 -21.98 -23.27
N SER A 345 -5.61 -20.87 -22.63
CA SER A 345 -6.26 -20.35 -21.40
C SER A 345 -5.68 -19.03 -20.86
N PHE A 346 -4.56 -18.52 -21.39
CA PHE A 346 -3.91 -17.32 -20.85
C PHE A 346 -4.29 -16.05 -21.62
N CYS A 347 -5.54 -15.61 -21.45
CA CYS A 347 -6.07 -14.41 -22.10
C CYS A 347 -6.23 -13.25 -21.11
N SER A 348 -5.81 -12.05 -21.54
CA SER A 348 -6.23 -10.69 -21.13
C SER A 348 -5.44 -9.82 -20.14
N GLN A 349 -4.42 -10.28 -19.38
CA GLN A 349 -3.80 -9.42 -18.33
C GLN A 349 -2.30 -9.11 -18.46
N GLY A 350 -1.56 -9.80 -19.34
CA GLY A 350 -0.08 -9.72 -19.38
C GLY A 350 0.55 -8.79 -20.43
N TRP A 351 -0.24 -8.17 -21.32
CA TRP A 351 0.32 -7.52 -22.50
C TRP A 351 1.08 -6.23 -22.21
N GLY A 352 0.81 -5.51 -21.12
CA GLY A 352 1.42 -4.18 -20.87
C GLY A 352 2.95 -4.23 -20.66
N MET A 353 3.44 -5.18 -19.87
CA MET A 353 4.87 -5.34 -19.60
C MET A 353 5.56 -6.24 -20.65
N ASN A 354 4.82 -7.19 -21.23
CA ASN A 354 5.25 -7.90 -22.43
C ASN A 354 5.44 -6.93 -23.62
N LEU A 355 4.65 -5.86 -23.75
CA LEU A 355 4.93 -4.82 -24.76
C LEU A 355 6.13 -3.96 -24.35
N LEU A 356 6.28 -3.66 -23.06
CA LEU A 356 7.42 -2.89 -22.52
C LEU A 356 8.76 -3.58 -22.78
N ILE A 357 8.74 -4.91 -22.75
CA ILE A 357 9.94 -5.74 -22.84
C ILE A 357 10.09 -6.37 -24.24
N CYS A 358 9.04 -6.93 -24.85
CA CYS A 358 9.13 -7.54 -26.19
C CYS A 358 9.32 -6.52 -27.32
N GLN A 359 8.86 -5.27 -27.20
CA GLN A 359 9.23 -4.24 -28.19
C GLN A 359 10.70 -3.83 -28.09
N ASN A 360 11.34 -4.07 -26.95
CA ASN A 360 12.75 -3.81 -26.73
C ASN A 360 13.65 -5.00 -27.09
N GLU A 361 13.18 -6.23 -27.26
CA GLU A 361 14.06 -7.33 -27.74
C GLU A 361 14.62 -7.03 -29.13
N VAL A 362 13.79 -6.50 -30.03
CA VAL A 362 14.24 -6.07 -31.36
C VAL A 362 15.23 -4.91 -31.22
N PHE A 363 14.92 -3.91 -30.40
CA PHE A 363 15.76 -2.70 -30.29
C PHE A 363 17.08 -2.91 -29.51
N LEU A 364 17.09 -3.75 -28.48
CA LEU A 364 18.27 -4.10 -27.69
C LEU A 364 19.20 -5.05 -28.44
N GLN A 365 18.69 -5.97 -29.28
CA GLN A 365 19.54 -6.73 -30.20
C GLN A 365 20.30 -5.78 -31.15
N TYR A 366 19.63 -4.78 -31.73
CA TYR A 366 20.29 -3.83 -32.62
C TYR A 366 21.22 -2.84 -31.89
N SER A 367 20.85 -2.38 -30.70
CA SER A 367 21.66 -1.39 -29.94
C SER A 367 22.85 -1.99 -29.18
N LEU A 368 22.77 -3.26 -28.74
CA LEU A 368 23.92 -3.95 -28.15
C LEU A 368 24.89 -4.43 -29.23
N MET A 369 24.42 -4.76 -30.43
CA MET A 369 25.32 -5.08 -31.55
C MET A 369 26.06 -3.87 -32.10
N SER A 370 25.56 -2.64 -31.95
CA SER A 370 26.26 -1.43 -32.41
C SER A 370 27.30 -0.87 -31.43
N GLN A 371 27.37 -1.38 -30.19
CA GLN A 371 28.41 -1.01 -29.22
C GLN A 371 29.56 -2.02 -29.14
N PHE A 372 29.49 -3.11 -29.90
CA PHE A 372 30.53 -4.14 -29.98
C PHE A 372 31.12 -4.35 -31.39
N TYR A 373 30.91 -3.40 -32.30
CA TYR A 373 31.61 -3.32 -33.59
C TYR A 373 32.22 -1.94 -33.81
#